data_AF-A0A357WV83-F1
#
_entry.id   AF-A0A357WV83-F1
#
_cell.length_a   1.000
_cell.length_b   1.000
_cell.length_c   1.000
_cell.angle_alpha   90.00
_cell.angle_beta   90.00
_cell.angle_gamma   90.00
#
_symmetry.space_group_name_H-M   'P 1'
#
loop_
_entity.id
_entity.type
_entity.pdbx_description
1 polymer ?
#
loop_
_entity_poly.entity_id
_entity_poly.type
_entity_poly.pdbx_seq_one_letter_code
_entity_poly.pdbx_strand_id
1 'polypeptide(L)'
;MDYKVINKAIAVTETLYDGFDERPVDCDFVLPDYYPDIAAVLKCTLTPVVQSKQLSGDRLIVDGTAMVQVLYLDEARRCVRNCEI
;
A
#
# COMPACT_ATOMS: atom_id res chain seq x y z
N MET A 1 37.90 24.56 29.82
CA MET A 1 36.77 23.66 30.15
C MET A 1 37.19 22.26 29.78
N ASP A 2 37.39 21.39 30.76
CA ASP A 2 37.76 19.99 30.54
C ASP A 2 36.50 19.16 30.28
N TYR A 3 36.37 18.67 29.05
CA TYR A 3 35.30 17.75 28.68
C TYR A 3 35.77 16.32 28.91
N LYS A 4 35.11 15.61 29.84
CA LYS A 4 35.28 14.16 29.97
C LYS A 4 34.56 13.46 28.83
N VAL A 5 35.31 13.09 27.80
CA VAL A 5 34.81 12.26 26.71
C VAL A 5 34.76 10.81 27.20
N ILE A 6 33.58 10.21 27.16
CA ILE A 6 33.35 8.81 27.53
C ILE A 6 33.11 8.03 26.24
N ASN A 7 34.09 7.22 25.83
CA ASN A 7 33.92 6.28 24.72
C ASN A 7 33.23 5.02 25.25
N LYS A 8 31.97 4.82 24.84
CA LYS A 8 31.17 3.65 25.21
C LYS A 8 30.66 2.99 23.94
N ALA A 9 30.79 1.67 23.85
CA ALA A 9 30.17 0.91 22.78
C ALA A 9 28.65 0.99 22.92
N ILE A 10 27.97 1.37 21.84
CA ILE A 10 26.51 1.45 21.75
C ILE A 10 26.08 0.36 20.77
N ALA A 11 25.06 -0.41 21.12
CA ALA A 11 24.49 -1.39 20.21
C ALA A 11 23.82 -0.68 19.02
N VAL A 12 24.14 -1.12 17.81
CA VAL A 12 23.51 -0.65 16.58
C VAL A 12 22.72 -1.82 15.99
N THR A 13 21.47 -1.59 15.62
CA THR A 13 20.67 -2.56 14.88
C THR A 13 21.16 -2.65 13.44
N GLU A 14 21.39 -3.87 12.95
CA GLU A 14 21.65 -4.13 11.54
C GLU A 14 20.41 -4.69 10.85
N THR A 15 20.21 -4.36 9.57
CA THR A 15 19.15 -4.96 8.76
C THR A 15 19.59 -6.36 8.35
N LEU A 16 18.96 -7.38 8.94
CA LEU A 16 19.26 -8.78 8.63
C LEU A 16 18.66 -9.25 7.30
N TYR A 17 17.54 -8.64 6.88
CA TYR A 17 16.82 -9.01 5.66
C TYR A 17 16.07 -7.81 5.09
N ASP A 18 16.23 -7.59 3.79
CA ASP A 18 15.51 -6.60 3.00
C ASP A 18 15.14 -7.27 1.66
N GLY A 19 13.84 -7.46 1.45
CA GLY A 19 13.33 -8.18 0.29
C GLY A 19 11.92 -7.71 -0.04
N PHE A 20 11.52 -7.90 -1.31
CA PHE A 20 10.21 -7.56 -1.82
C PHE A 20 9.59 -8.75 -2.55
N ASP A 21 8.27 -8.84 -2.55
CA ASP A 21 7.50 -9.81 -3.35
C ASP A 21 6.41 -9.04 -4.08
N GLU A 22 6.35 -9.19 -5.40
CA GLU A 22 5.30 -8.64 -6.25
C GLU A 22 4.49 -9.79 -6.82
N ARG A 23 3.17 -9.78 -6.61
CA ARG A 23 2.26 -10.80 -7.12
C ARG A 23 1.24 -10.18 -8.05
N PRO A 24 0.95 -10.83 -9.20
CA PRO A 24 -0.16 -10.40 -10.03
C PRO A 24 -1.46 -10.57 -9.28
N VAL A 25 -2.32 -9.56 -9.38
CA VAL A 25 -3.66 -9.56 -8.82
C VAL A 25 -4.62 -9.44 -9.99
N ASP A 26 -5.52 -10.40 -10.11
CA ASP A 26 -6.61 -10.39 -11.08
C ASP A 26 -7.92 -10.24 -10.30
N CYS A 27 -8.53 -9.05 -10.40
CA CYS A 27 -9.72 -8.68 -9.65
C CYS A 27 -10.62 -7.83 -10.52
N ASP A 28 -11.92 -8.12 -10.47
CA ASP A 28 -12.94 -7.29 -11.07
C ASP A 28 -13.46 -6.27 -10.07
N PHE A 29 -13.70 -5.05 -10.55
CA PHE A 29 -14.27 -3.95 -9.78
C PHE A 29 -15.52 -3.44 -10.49
N VAL A 30 -16.60 -3.27 -9.73
CA VAL A 30 -17.85 -2.66 -10.21
C VAL A 30 -18.03 -1.32 -9.51
N LEU A 31 -18.21 -0.28 -10.32
CA LEU A 31 -18.49 1.06 -9.82
C LEU A 31 -19.86 1.07 -9.11
N PRO A 32 -19.97 1.56 -7.87
CA PRO A 32 -21.26 1.68 -7.20
C PRO A 32 -22.23 2.66 -7.89
N ASP A 33 -23.53 2.39 -7.82
CA ASP A 33 -24.60 3.13 -8.53
C ASP A 33 -24.71 4.63 -8.19
N TYR A 34 -24.10 5.07 -7.09
CA TYR A 34 -24.09 6.48 -6.70
C TYR A 34 -22.97 7.30 -7.36
N TYR A 35 -22.07 6.66 -8.10
CA TYR A 35 -21.08 7.31 -8.94
C TYR A 35 -21.58 7.42 -10.39
N PRO A 36 -21.28 8.52 -11.11
CA PRO A 36 -21.54 8.60 -12.54
C PRO A 36 -20.71 7.60 -13.34
N ASP A 37 -21.24 7.18 -14.49
CA ASP A 37 -20.58 6.25 -15.40
C ASP A 37 -19.18 6.73 -15.86
N ILE A 38 -18.34 5.76 -16.20
CA ILE A 38 -16.94 5.96 -16.60
C ILE A 38 -16.86 6.12 -18.12
N ALA A 39 -16.53 7.32 -18.59
CA ALA A 39 -16.15 7.52 -20.00
C ALA A 39 -14.75 7.00 -20.30
N ALA A 40 -13.81 7.19 -19.37
CA ALA A 40 -12.43 6.75 -19.51
C ALA A 40 -11.74 6.60 -18.15
N VAL A 41 -11.00 5.50 -17.97
CA VAL A 41 -10.10 5.31 -16.82
C VAL A 41 -8.79 6.05 -17.10
N LEU A 42 -8.43 6.97 -16.20
CA LEU A 42 -7.20 7.74 -16.30
C LEU A 42 -6.06 7.07 -15.53
N LYS A 43 -6.39 6.50 -14.36
CA LYS A 43 -5.45 5.76 -13.52
C LYS A 43 -6.23 4.77 -12.64
N CYS A 44 -5.71 3.56 -12.55
CA CYS A 44 -6.18 2.56 -11.58
C CYS A 44 -4.95 2.11 -10.78
N THR A 45 -5.05 2.14 -9.45
CA THR A 45 -3.96 1.73 -8.56
C THR A 45 -4.48 0.82 -7.46
N LEU A 46 -3.69 -0.20 -7.14
CA LEU A 46 -3.94 -1.12 -6.05
C LEU A 46 -2.84 -0.94 -5.00
N THR A 47 -3.23 -0.64 -3.75
CA THR A 47 -2.28 -0.47 -2.64
C THR A 47 -2.55 -1.53 -1.58
N PRO A 48 -1.62 -2.47 -1.31
CA PRO A 48 -1.79 -3.45 -0.25
C PRO A 48 -1.73 -2.77 1.13
N VAL A 49 -2.63 -3.16 2.02
CA VAL A 49 -2.76 -2.69 3.40
C VAL A 49 -2.63 -3.87 4.33
N VAL A 50 -1.49 -3.97 5.01
CA VAL A 50 -1.25 -5.03 6.00
C VAL A 50 -2.05 -4.76 7.26
N GLN A 51 -2.90 -5.70 7.65
CA GLN A 51 -3.71 -5.64 8.86
C GLN A 51 -3.07 -6.43 10.02
N SER A 52 -2.48 -7.58 9.71
CA SER A 52 -1.89 -8.46 10.71
C SER A 52 -0.61 -9.14 10.18
N LYS A 53 0.29 -9.49 11.10
CA LYS A 53 1.48 -10.29 10.81
C LYS A 53 1.63 -11.33 11.92
N GLN A 54 1.74 -12.60 11.56
CA GLN A 54 1.97 -13.69 12.49
C GLN A 54 3.21 -14.47 12.07
N LEU A 55 4.20 -14.51 12.96
CA LEU A 55 5.41 -15.31 12.78
C LEU A 55 5.25 -16.65 13.51
N SER A 56 5.49 -17.75 12.81
CA SER A 56 5.51 -19.10 13.38
C SER A 56 6.72 -19.85 12.84
N GLY A 57 7.76 -20.00 13.67
CA GLY A 57 9.01 -20.64 13.27
C GLY A 57 9.67 -19.91 12.10
N ASP A 58 9.71 -20.58 10.95
CA ASP A 58 10.27 -20.12 9.68
C ASP A 58 9.22 -19.49 8.73
N ARG A 59 7.96 -19.39 9.16
CA ARG A 59 6.86 -18.86 8.34
C ARG A 59 6.34 -17.53 8.88
N LEU A 60 6.26 -16.54 7.99
CA LEU A 60 5.56 -15.28 8.22
C LEU A 60 4.24 -15.31 7.44
N ILE A 61 3.13 -15.25 8.16
CA ILE A 61 1.78 -15.09 7.61
C ILE A 61 1.42 -13.62 7.74
N VAL A 62 0.96 -13.01 6.65
CA VAL A 62 0.54 -11.61 6.61
C VAL A 62 -0.89 -11.56 6.13
N ASP A 63 -1.80 -11.07 6.97
CA ASP A 63 -3.17 -10.79 6.56
C ASP A 63 -3.32 -9.31 6.23
N GLY A 64 -4.04 -9.02 5.17
CA GLY A 64 -4.25 -7.66 4.73
C GLY A 64 -5.39 -7.56 3.72
N THR A 65 -5.74 -6.34 3.40
CA THR A 65 -6.63 -6.00 2.28
C THR A 65 -5.81 -5.25 1.23
N ALA A 66 -6.41 -4.96 0.09
CA ALA A 66 -5.83 -4.05 -0.88
C ALA A 66 -6.86 -2.98 -1.20
N MET A 67 -6.43 -1.72 -1.18
CA MET A 67 -7.27 -0.58 -1.52
C MET A 67 -7.16 -0.32 -3.02
N VAL A 68 -8.30 -0.29 -3.69
CA VAL A 68 -8.41 0.05 -5.12
C VAL A 68 -8.76 1.52 -5.23
N GLN A 69 -7.99 2.27 -6.01
CA GLN A 69 -8.28 3.66 -6.35
C GLN A 69 -8.40 3.81 -7.86
N VAL A 70 -9.55 4.28 -8.32
CA VAL A 70 -9.85 4.54 -9.73
C VAL A 70 -10.08 6.03 -9.94
N LEU A 71 -9.16 6.65 -10.68
CA LEU A 71 -9.31 7.99 -11.21
C LEU A 71 -9.88 7.90 -12.63
N TYR A 72 -11.04 8.51 -12.85
CA TYR A 72 -11.73 8.41 -14.13
C TYR A 72 -12.38 9.72 -14.55
N LEU A 73 -12.61 9.87 -15.86
CA LEU A 73 -13.42 10.95 -16.42
C LEU A 73 -14.88 10.50 -16.42
N ASP A 74 -15.77 11.34 -15.89
CA ASP A 74 -17.20 11.04 -15.90
C ASP A 74 -17.80 11.00 -17.31
N GLU A 75 -18.93 10.32 -17.47
CA GLU A 75 -19.58 10.15 -18.78
C GLU A 75 -19.93 11.49 -19.45
N ALA A 76 -20.27 12.50 -18.66
CA ALA A 76 -20.51 13.87 -19.13
C ALA A 76 -19.23 14.57 -19.63
N ARG A 77 -18.05 14.00 -19.38
CA ARG A 77 -16.72 14.54 -19.68
C ARG A 77 -16.49 15.94 -19.11
N ARG A 78 -17.07 16.21 -17.93
CA ARG A 78 -17.00 17.52 -17.26
C ARG A 78 -16.07 17.53 -16.07
N CYS A 79 -15.94 16.41 -15.36
CA CYS A 79 -15.05 16.34 -14.22
C CYS A 79 -14.35 14.99 -14.09
N VAL A 80 -13.18 15.04 -13.46
CA VAL A 80 -12.45 13.86 -13.03
C VAL A 80 -12.97 13.46 -11.65
N ARG A 81 -13.21 12.16 -11.47
CA ARG A 81 -13.72 11.56 -10.24
C ARG A 81 -12.72 10.55 -9.68
N ASN A 82 -12.74 10.42 -8.36
CA ASN A 82 -11.97 9.43 -7.62
C ASN A 82 -12.94 8.47 -6.92
N CYS A 83 -12.76 7.17 -7.13
CA CYS A 83 -13.47 6.12 -6.43
C CYS A 83 -12.46 5.26 -5.67
N GLU A 84 -12.66 5.08 -4.37
CA GLU A 84 -11.78 4.33 -3.47
C GLU A 84 -12.59 3.24 -2.76
N ILE A 85 -12.07 2.01 -2.74
CA ILE A 85 -12.65 0.83 -2.07
C ILE A 85 -11.57 0.07 -1.33
#